data_AF-A0A7V9EZI1-F1
#
_entry.id   AF-A0A7V9EZI1-F1
#
_cell.length_a   1.000
_cell.length_b   1.000
_cell.length_c   1.000
_cell.angle_alpha   90.00
_cell.angle_beta   90.00
_cell.angle_gamma   90.00
#
_symmetry.space_group_name_H-M   'P 1'
#
loop_
_entity.id
_entity.type
_entity.pdbx_description
1 polymer ?
#
loop_
_entity_poly.entity_id
_entity_poly.type
_entity_poly.pdbx_seq_one_letter_code
_entity_poly.pdbx_strand_id
1 'polypeptide(L)'
;MPTPEVDWGQVALIVAVLVPSVILHEVSHGVVALWYGDDTAKQAGRLTLNPLRHIDPFGTLLLPALLALSGLGAFGYAKPVPVQPNRLRNPRQ
;
A
#
# COMPACT_ATOMS: atom_id res chain seq x y z
N MET A 1 30.81 -10.25 -17.76
CA MET A 1 30.11 -9.05 -17.28
C MET A 1 30.12 -9.09 -15.76
N PRO A 2 30.54 -8.02 -15.06
CA PRO A 2 30.32 -7.94 -13.62
C PRO A 2 28.81 -7.96 -13.37
N THR A 3 28.36 -8.82 -12.46
CA THR A 3 26.98 -8.78 -11.96
C THR A 3 26.77 -7.45 -11.25
N PRO A 4 25.61 -6.78 -11.41
CA PRO A 4 25.34 -5.60 -10.59
C PRO A 4 25.42 -6.01 -9.12
N GLU A 5 26.35 -5.41 -8.39
CA GLU A 5 26.40 -5.57 -6.93
C GLU A 5 25.16 -4.90 -6.35
N VAL A 6 24.42 -5.64 -5.52
CA VAL A 6 23.26 -5.08 -4.83
C VAL A 6 23.75 -4.18 -3.72
N ASP A 7 23.47 -2.88 -3.83
CA ASP A 7 23.70 -1.93 -2.74
C ASP A 7 22.61 -2.10 -1.67
N TRP A 8 22.94 -2.85 -0.63
CA TRP A 8 22.04 -3.10 0.50
C TRP A 8 21.69 -1.83 1.29
N GLY A 9 22.57 -0.82 1.30
CA GLY A 9 22.31 0.47 1.95
C GLY A 9 21.22 1.25 1.22
N GLN A 10 21.32 1.31 -0.11
CA GLN A 10 20.27 1.90 -0.95
C GLN A 10 18.94 1.15 -0.80
N VAL A 11 18.96 -0.19 -0.83
CA VAL A 11 17.75 -1.01 -0.65
C VAL A 11 17.10 -0.74 0.72
N ALA A 12 17.90 -0.72 1.80
CA ALA A 12 17.39 -0.45 3.14
C ALA A 12 16.76 0.95 3.24
N LEU A 13 17.39 1.98 2.65
CA LEU A 13 16.85 3.33 2.62
C LEU A 13 15.52 3.40 1.86
N ILE A 14 15.45 2.76 0.69
CA ILE A 14 14.21 2.69 -0.11
C ILE A 14 13.10 2.05 0.71
N VAL A 15 13.35 0.90 1.34
CA VAL A 15 12.34 0.21 2.15
C VAL A 15 11.91 1.05 3.36
N ALA A 16 12.87 1.66 4.06
CA ALA A 16 12.62 2.50 5.24
C ALA A 16 11.76 3.73 4.92
N VAL A 17 11.82 4.27 3.70
CA VAL A 17 10.99 5.40 3.27
C VAL A 17 9.67 4.92 2.64
N LEU A 18 9.73 3.95 1.75
CA LEU A 18 8.59 3.52 0.93
C LEU A 18 7.49 2.87 1.77
N VAL A 19 7.85 1.98 2.70
CA VAL A 19 6.87 1.26 3.53
C VAL A 19 6.03 2.22 4.38
N PRO A 20 6.59 3.12 5.20
CA PRO A 20 5.76 4.07 5.93
C PRO A 20 5.04 5.04 5.02
N SER A 21 5.62 5.45 3.88
CA SER A 21 4.95 6.34 2.92
C SER A 21 3.66 5.74 2.38
N VAL A 22 3.69 4.47 1.96
CA VAL A 22 2.50 3.76 1.45
C VAL A 22 1.46 3.57 2.56
N ILE A 23 1.88 3.20 3.76
CA ILE A 23 0.95 3.04 4.90
C ILE A 23 0.27 4.36 5.24
N LEU A 24 1.03 5.45 5.31
CA LEU A 24 0.49 6.77 5.60
C LEU A 24 -0.44 7.25 4.49
N HIS A 25 -0.12 7.00 3.23
CA HIS A 25 -1.00 7.28 2.10
C HIS A 25 -2.36 6.60 2.24
N GLU A 26 -2.35 5.28 2.46
CA GLU A 26 -3.57 4.48 2.59
C GLU A 26 -4.40 4.85 3.83
N VAL A 27 -3.74 5.05 4.98
CA VAL A 27 -4.42 5.48 6.21
C VAL A 27 -5.01 6.88 6.03
N SER A 28 -4.36 7.77 5.28
CA SER A 28 -4.88 9.12 5.01
C SER A 28 -6.20 9.07 4.25
N HIS A 29 -6.34 8.19 3.24
CA HIS A 29 -7.62 7.99 2.54
C HIS A 29 -8.73 7.60 3.51
N GLY A 30 -8.47 6.62 4.39
CA GLY A 30 -9.46 6.15 5.35
C GLY A 30 -9.78 7.19 6.45
N VAL A 31 -8.80 7.97 6.91
CA VAL A 31 -9.01 9.04 7.89
C VAL A 31 -9.87 10.15 7.28
N VAL A 32 -9.58 10.57 6.06
CA VAL A 32 -10.37 11.58 5.35
C VAL A 32 -11.78 11.05 5.10
N ALA A 33 -11.93 9.81 4.62
CA ALA A 33 -13.24 9.18 4.44
C ALA A 33 -14.06 9.17 5.74
N LEU A 34 -13.43 8.80 6.87
CA LEU A 34 -14.06 8.81 8.20
C LEU A 34 -14.49 10.22 8.62
N TRP A 35 -13.65 11.24 8.40
CA TRP A 35 -14.02 12.64 8.67
C TRP A 35 -15.23 13.10 7.87
N TYR A 36 -15.36 12.63 6.63
CA TYR A 36 -16.52 12.88 5.77
C TYR A 36 -17.68 11.89 5.98
N GLY A 37 -17.61 10.99 6.95
CA GLY A 37 -18.72 10.15 7.39
C GLY A 37 -18.66 8.67 6.98
N ASP A 38 -17.72 8.27 6.13
CA ASP A 38 -17.52 6.87 5.79
C ASP A 38 -16.62 6.16 6.81
N ASP A 39 -17.23 5.40 7.70
CA ASP A 39 -16.53 4.65 8.74
C ASP A 39 -16.09 3.25 8.33
N THR A 40 -16.22 2.88 7.05
CA THR A 40 -15.90 1.54 6.53
C THR A 40 -14.46 1.10 6.86
N ALA A 41 -13.48 1.97 6.59
CA ALA A 41 -12.07 1.68 6.90
C ALA A 41 -11.83 1.47 8.41
N LYS A 42 -12.53 2.23 9.25
CA LYS A 42 -12.46 2.11 10.70
C LYS A 42 -13.05 0.78 11.18
N GLN A 43 -14.25 0.43 10.71
CA GLN A 43 -14.92 -0.83 11.05
C GLN A 43 -14.12 -2.05 10.59
N ALA A 44 -13.47 -1.97 9.42
CA ALA A 44 -12.61 -3.03 8.91
C ALA A 44 -11.25 -3.14 9.64
N GLY A 45 -10.97 -2.27 10.63
CA GLY A 45 -9.68 -2.23 11.34
C GLY A 45 -8.51 -1.86 10.43
N ARG A 46 -8.77 -1.06 9.39
CA ARG A 46 -7.78 -0.69 8.36
C ARG A 46 -7.09 0.65 8.64
N LEU A 47 -7.58 1.43 9.60
CA LEU A 47 -6.93 2.65 10.11
C LEU A 47 -5.82 2.29 11.11
N THR A 48 -4.73 1.72 10.60
CA THR A 48 -3.62 1.22 11.43
C THR A 48 -2.28 1.41 10.72
N LEU A 49 -1.24 1.72 11.48
CA LEU A 49 0.13 1.80 10.98
C LEU A 49 0.82 0.43 10.89
N ASN A 50 0.12 -0.65 11.22
CA ASN A 50 0.66 -2.00 11.10
C ASN A 50 0.83 -2.36 9.60
N PRO A 51 2.06 -2.50 9.08
CA PRO A 51 2.32 -2.81 7.66
C PRO A 51 1.62 -4.08 7.20
N LEU A 52 1.52 -5.09 8.07
CA LEU A 52 0.95 -6.40 7.74
C LEU A 52 -0.52 -6.32 7.33
N ARG A 53 -1.24 -5.31 7.81
CA ARG A 53 -2.66 -5.11 7.45
C ARG A 53 -2.82 -4.59 6.02
N HIS A 54 -1.77 -4.00 5.44
CA HIS A 54 -1.73 -3.39 4.11
C HIS A 54 -1.06 -4.27 3.07
N ILE A 55 -0.66 -5.50 3.41
CA ILE A 55 -0.07 -6.44 2.46
C ILE A 55 -1.19 -7.19 1.71
N ASP A 56 -1.05 -7.26 0.38
CA ASP A 56 -1.75 -8.23 -0.46
C ASP A 56 -0.74 -9.33 -0.85
N PRO A 57 -0.91 -10.60 -0.41
CA PRO A 57 0.03 -11.67 -0.74
C PRO A 57 0.28 -11.83 -2.25
N PHE A 58 -0.73 -11.57 -3.09
CA PHE A 58 -0.56 -11.61 -4.53
C PHE A 58 0.15 -10.34 -5.02
N GLY A 59 -0.45 -9.18 -4.75
CA GLY A 59 0.01 -7.90 -5.30
C GLY A 59 1.37 -7.42 -4.76
N THR A 60 1.70 -7.77 -3.51
CA THR A 60 2.90 -7.30 -2.81
C THR A 60 4.07 -8.29 -2.91
N LEU A 61 3.80 -9.59 -3.11
CA LEU A 61 4.86 -10.62 -3.12
C LEU A 61 4.88 -11.42 -4.43
N LEU A 62 3.78 -12.10 -4.77
CA LEU A 62 3.75 -13.04 -5.90
C LEU A 62 3.95 -12.32 -7.25
N LEU A 63 3.23 -11.21 -7.46
CA LEU A 63 3.27 -10.45 -8.71
C LEU A 63 4.67 -9.84 -8.95
N PRO A 64 5.28 -9.10 -8.01
CA PRO A 64 6.64 -8.60 -8.18
C PRO A 64 7.66 -9.71 -8.47
N ALA A 65 7.55 -10.85 -7.79
CA ALA A 65 8.46 -11.99 -8.01
C ALA A 65 8.31 -12.57 -9.43
N LEU A 66 7.09 -12.77 -9.90
CA LEU A 66 6.82 -13.28 -11.25
C LEU A 66 7.30 -12.31 -12.33
N LEU A 67 7.06 -11.01 -12.15
CA LEU A 67 7.53 -9.98 -13.07
C LEU A 67 9.06 -9.92 -13.10
N ALA A 68 9.71 -10.04 -11.94
CA ALA A 68 11.17 -10.04 -11.85
C ALA A 68 11.77 -11.25 -12.57
N LEU A 69 11.18 -12.43 -12.38
CA LEU A 69 11.60 -13.67 -13.05
C LEU A 69 11.36 -13.65 -14.56
N SER A 70 10.35 -12.92 -15.04
CA SER A 70 10.05 -12.76 -16.47
C SER A 70 10.84 -11.63 -17.13
N GLY A 71 11.67 -10.90 -16.39
CA GLY A 71 12.48 -9.79 -16.91
C GLY A 71 11.67 -8.51 -17.18
N LEU A 72 10.44 -8.40 -16.65
CA LEU A 72 9.54 -7.27 -16.85
C LEU A 72 9.64 -6.21 -15.72
N GLY A 73 10.64 -6.33 -14.85
CA GLY A 73 10.80 -5.49 -13.66
C GLY A 73 10.07 -6.04 -12.44
N ALA A 74 9.96 -5.25 -11.37
CA ALA A 74 9.31 -5.67 -10.13
C ALA A 74 8.27 -4.62 -9.70
N PHE A 75 7.04 -4.82 -10.15
CA PHE A 75 5.91 -3.95 -9.82
C PHE A 75 4.89 -4.70 -8.97
N GLY A 76 4.28 -3.98 -8.03
CA GLY A 76 3.29 -4.53 -7.13
C GLY A 76 2.41 -3.44 -6.52
N TYR A 77 1.42 -3.85 -5.76
CA TYR A 77 0.51 -2.96 -5.05
C TYR A 77 0.26 -3.44 -3.62
N ALA A 78 -0.04 -2.48 -2.75
CA ALA A 78 -0.49 -2.75 -1.38
C ALA A 78 -1.99 -3.04 -1.38
N LYS A 79 -2.47 -3.75 -0.37
CA LYS A 79 -3.90 -3.89 -0.12
C LYS A 79 -4.48 -2.51 0.22
N PRO A 80 -5.43 -1.97 -0.58
CA PRO A 80 -5.92 -0.61 -0.38
C PRO A 80 -6.89 -0.51 0.80
N VAL A 81 -6.97 0.65 1.43
CA VAL A 81 -7.97 0.95 2.48
C VAL A 81 -9.34 1.16 1.83
N PRO A 82 -10.41 0.48 2.30
CA PRO A 82 -11.71 0.60 1.66
C PRO A 82 -12.33 1.98 1.92
N VAL A 83 -12.81 2.62 0.87
CA VAL A 83 -13.59 3.85 0.89
C VAL A 83 -14.90 3.61 0.15
N GLN A 84 -16.02 4.00 0.74
CA GLN A 84 -17.36 3.86 0.20
C GLN A 84 -17.94 5.26 -0.08
N PRO A 85 -17.93 5.73 -1.34
CA PRO A 85 -18.41 7.07 -1.68
C PRO A 85 -19.87 7.32 -1.26
N ASN A 86 -20.73 6.31 -1.35
CA ASN A 86 -22.14 6.39 -0.94
C ASN A 86 -22.35 6.57 0.58
N ARG A 87 -21.31 6.35 1.41
CA ARG A 87 -21.34 6.60 2.86
C ARG A 87 -20.80 7.96 3.26
N LEU A 88 -20.27 8.74 2.31
CA LEU A 88 -19.86 10.11 2.56
C LEU A 88 -21.09 10.99 2.82
N ARG A 89 -20.97 11.98 3.70
CA ARG A 89 -22.05 12.91 4.07
C ARG A 89 -22.54 13.78 2.91
N ASN A 90 -21.67 14.06 1.95
CA ASN A 90 -22.01 14.80 0.74
C ASN A 90 -21.28 14.18 -0.47
N PRO A 91 -21.76 13.04 -0.97
CA PRO A 91 -21.16 12.41 -2.13
C PRO A 91 -21.42 13.27 -3.36
N ARG A 92 -20.42 13.44 -4.22
CA ARG A 92 -20.64 14.07 -5.53
C ARG A 92 -21.66 13.22 -6.30
N GLN A 93 -22.72 13.88 -6.77
CA GLN A 93 -23.77 13.29 -7.61
C GLN A 93 -23.36 13.32 -9.09
#